data_AF-A0A931VXC6-F1
#
_entry.id   AF-A0A931VXC6-F1
#
_cell.length_a   1.000
_cell.length_b   1.000
_cell.length_c   1.000
_cell.angle_alpha   90.00
_cell.angle_beta   90.00
_cell.angle_gamma   90.00
#
_symmetry.space_group_name_H-M   'P 1'
#
loop_
_entity.id
_entity.type
_entity.pdbx_description
1 polymer ?
#
loop_
_entity_poly.entity_id
_entity_poly.type
_entity_poly.pdbx_seq_one_letter_code
_entity_poly.pdbx_strand_id
1 'polypeptide(L)' 'MENKRFYNKFESLPIEAQKQVMAFIDFLQKKYESKSRKIQQIKSITDKKFVGLWKNRDDLIESSAWVRNLRKKEWAEIGE' A
#
# COMPACT_ATOMS: atom_id res chain seq x y z
N MET A 1 15.95 -35.08 -7.01
CA MET A 1 15.04 -36.22 -7.30
C MET A 1 13.58 -35.80 -7.43
N GLU A 2 13.10 -34.81 -6.66
CA GLU A 2 11.67 -34.41 -6.64
C GLU A 2 11.14 -33.83 -7.96
N ASN A 3 11.93 -32.99 -8.64
CA ASN A 3 11.50 -32.37 -9.90
C ASN A 3 11.19 -33.40 -11.00
N LYS A 4 11.98 -34.49 -11.12
CA LYS A 4 11.72 -35.56 -12.10
C LYS A 4 10.39 -36.28 -11.86
N ARG A 5 10.01 -36.46 -10.58
CA ARG A 5 8.72 -37.09 -10.23
C ARG A 5 7.54 -36.21 -10.58
N PHE A 6 7.71 -34.89 -10.56
CA PHE A 6 6.68 -33.95 -10.97
C PHE A 6 6.42 -34.00 -12.49
N TYR A 7 7.47 -33.97 -13.32
CA TYR A 7 7.31 -34.06 -14.78
C TYR A 7 6.60 -35.36 -15.21
N ASN A 8 6.98 -36.49 -14.62
CA ASN A 8 6.32 -37.77 -14.93
C ASN A 8 4.83 -37.78 -14.51
N LYS A 9 4.48 -37.14 -13.39
CA LYS A 9 3.09 -37.01 -12.95
C LYS A 9 2.30 -36.07 -13.85
N PHE A 10 2.93 -34.99 -14.32
CA PHE A 10 2.32 -34.03 -15.24
C PHE A 10 2.02 -34.69 -16.60
N GLU A 11 2.98 -35.44 -17.16
CA GLU A 11 2.78 -36.16 -18.42
C GLU A 11 1.78 -37.31 -18.32
N SER A 12 1.63 -37.93 -17.14
CA SER A 12 0.63 -38.97 -16.90
C SER A 12 -0.82 -38.46 -16.85
N LEU A 13 -1.02 -37.14 -16.81
CA LEU A 13 -2.35 -36.54 -16.77
C LEU A 13 -2.96 -36.41 -18.17
N PRO A 14 -4.28 -36.53 -18.31
CA PRO A 14 -5.01 -36.17 -19.53
C PRO A 14 -4.75 -34.72 -19.94
N ILE A 15 -4.88 -34.41 -21.24
CA ILE A 15 -4.55 -33.10 -21.82
C ILE A 15 -5.35 -31.96 -21.16
N GLU A 16 -6.59 -32.23 -20.76
CA GLU A 16 -7.48 -31.29 -20.08
C GLU A 16 -6.95 -30.94 -18.68
N ALA A 17 -6.45 -31.94 -17.96
CA ALA A 17 -5.87 -31.76 -16.63
C ALA A 17 -4.51 -31.03 -16.70
N GLN A 18 -3.70 -31.29 -17.74
CA GLN A 18 -2.47 -30.53 -17.97
C GLN A 18 -2.75 -29.03 -18.20
N LYS A 19 -3.79 -28.71 -18.99
CA LYS A 19 -4.24 -27.33 -19.20
C LYS A 19 -4.69 -26.66 -17.90
N GLN A 20 -5.39 -27.38 -17.03
CA GLN A 20 -5.80 -26.86 -15.72
C GLN A 20 -4.59 -26.55 -14.82
N VAL A 21 -3.58 -27.40 -14.82
CA VAL A 21 -2.35 -27.17 -14.05
C VAL A 21 -1.61 -25.94 -14.56
N MET A 22 -1.47 -25.76 -15.87
CA MET A 22 -0.86 -24.56 -16.46
C MET A 22 -1.64 -23.29 -16.08
N ALA A 23 -2.96 -23.30 -16.22
CA ALA A 23 -3.80 -22.17 -15.82
C ALA A 23 -3.69 -21.85 -14.32
N PHE A 24 -3.55 -22.87 -13.47
CA PHE A 24 -3.37 -22.69 -12.03
C PHE A 24 -2.00 -22.09 -11.69
N ILE A 25 -0.94 -22.51 -12.39
CA ILE A 25 0.40 -21.91 -12.25
C ILE A 25 0.35 -20.43 -12.63
N ASP A 26 -0.26 -20.08 -13.77
CA ASP A 26 -0.42 -18.69 -14.22
C ASP A 26 -1.21 -17.86 -13.21
N PHE A 27 -2.29 -18.42 -12.66
CA PHE A 27 -3.08 -17.78 -11.61
C PHE A 27 -2.23 -17.52 -10.35
N LEU A 28 -1.46 -18.50 -9.89
CA LEU A 28 -0.58 -18.35 -8.73
C LEU A 28 0.50 -17.30 -8.98
N GLN A 29 1.15 -17.33 -10.15
CA GLN A 29 2.15 -16.32 -10.51
C GLN A 29 1.55 -14.92 -10.43
N LYS A 30 0.40 -14.67 -11.07
CA LYS A 30 -0.29 -13.36 -10.99
C LYS A 30 -0.70 -12.97 -9.57
N LYS A 31 -1.22 -13.92 -8.78
CA LYS A 31 -1.68 -13.69 -7.41
C LYS A 31 -0.54 -13.27 -6.48
N TYR A 32 0.66 -13.81 -6.67
CA TYR A 32 1.81 -13.52 -5.80
C TYR A 32 2.79 -12.50 -6.38
N GLU A 33 2.77 -12.24 -7.69
CA GLU A 33 3.54 -11.16 -8.33
C GLU A 33 3.03 -9.77 -7.90
N SER A 34 1.74 -9.63 -7.57
CA SER A 34 1.17 -8.39 -7.01
C SER A 34 1.55 -8.13 -5.55
N LYS A 35 1.91 -9.16 -4.77
CA LYS A 35 2.38 -8.98 -3.38
C LYS A 35 3.83 -8.48 -3.31
N SER A 36 4.64 -8.68 -4.35
CA SER A 36 6.00 -8.13 -4.42
C SER A 36 6.05 -6.75 -5.08
N ARG A 37 5.01 -6.36 -5.84
CA ARG A 37 4.92 -5.02 -6.44
C ARG A 37 4.49 -3.97 -5.42
N LYS A 38 5.53 -3.40 -4.81
CA LYS A 38 5.55 -2.10 -4.14
C LYS A 38 4.63 -2.08 -2.91
N ILE A 39 5.22 -2.42 -1.78
CA ILE A 39 5.21 -1.44 -0.68
C ILE A 39 5.71 -0.15 -1.33
N GLN A 40 4.80 0.68 -1.85
CA GLN A 40 5.14 2.06 -2.13
C GLN A 40 5.76 2.51 -0.82
N GLN A 41 7.03 2.89 -0.83
CA GLN A 41 7.61 3.55 0.32
C GLN A 41 6.69 4.73 0.56
N ILE A 42 5.75 4.57 1.51
CA ILE A 42 4.88 5.63 1.95
C ILE A 42 5.88 6.56 2.60
N LYS A 43 6.35 7.54 1.83
CA LYS A 43 7.22 8.59 2.33
C LYS A 43 6.57 9.06 3.62
N SER A 44 7.37 9.11 4.69
CA SER A 44 6.88 9.53 5.99
C SER A 44 6.11 10.83 5.78
N ILE A 45 5.02 11.03 6.53
CA ILE A 45 4.23 12.25 6.40
C ILE A 45 5.10 13.51 6.60
N THR A 46 6.21 13.38 7.33
CA THR A 46 7.27 14.39 7.50
C THR A 46 8.00 14.76 6.22
N ASP A 47 8.09 13.83 5.25
CA ASP A 47 8.82 14.02 3.99
C ASP A 47 7.91 14.58 2.89
N LYS A 48 6.62 14.76 3.18
CA LYS A 48 5.63 15.32 2.26
C LYS A 48 5.61 16.84 2.44
N LYS A 49 5.89 17.57 1.36
CA LYS A 49 5.74 19.02 1.33
C LYS A 49 4.27 19.38 1.53
N PHE A 50 3.99 20.41 2.34
CA PHE A 50 2.64 20.98 2.48
C PHE A 50 2.13 21.41 1.09
N VAL A 51 0.91 21.00 0.76
CA VAL A 51 0.34 21.16 -0.59
C VAL A 51 -0.45 22.47 -0.69
N GLY A 52 -0.18 23.25 -1.74
CA GLY A 52 -1.05 24.30 -2.26
C GLY A 52 -1.27 25.48 -1.30
N LEU A 53 -2.39 25.48 -0.58
CA LEU A 53 -2.91 26.63 0.18
C LEU A 53 -2.15 26.91 1.48
N TRP A 54 -1.48 25.91 2.03
CA TRP A 54 -0.79 25.99 3.32
C TRP A 54 0.72 26.27 3.15
N LYS A 55 1.20 26.36 1.91
CA LYS A 55 2.61 26.56 1.58
C LYS A 55 3.12 27.97 1.92
N ASN A 56 2.26 28.98 1.76
CA ASN A 56 2.63 30.40 1.91
C ASN A 56 2.16 30.98 3.25
N ARG A 57 1.86 30.12 4.22
CA ARG A 57 1.30 30.49 5.51
C ARG A 57 2.36 30.26 6.59
N ASP A 58 3.08 31.33 6.89
CA ASP A 58 4.18 31.31 7.86
C ASP A 58 3.69 30.99 9.29
N ASP A 59 2.41 31.25 9.58
CA ASP A 59 1.77 30.91 10.85
C ASP A 59 1.61 29.40 11.08
N LEU A 60 1.83 28.58 10.05
CA LEU A 60 1.75 27.12 10.12
C LEU A 60 3.10 26.41 10.23
N ILE A 61 4.21 27.16 10.24
CA ILE A 61 5.55 26.61 10.51
C ILE A 61 5.51 25.83 11.83
N GLU A 62 4.87 26.41 12.86
CA GLU A 62 4.54 25.77 14.12
C GLU A 62 3.04 25.40 14.20
N SER A 63 2.61 24.49 13.33
CA SER A 63 1.21 24.04 13.23
C SER A 63 0.57 23.64 14.57
N SER A 64 1.36 23.06 15.49
CA SER A 64 0.89 22.70 16.83
C SER A 64 0.56 23.92 17.70
N ALA A 65 1.33 25.00 17.58
CA ALA A 65 1.04 26.25 18.28
C ALA A 65 -0.17 26.95 17.66
N TRP A 66 -0.27 26.96 16.33
CA TRP A 66 -1.41 27.52 15.60
C TRP A 66 -2.75 26.91 16.03
N VAL A 67 -2.85 25.57 16.07
CA VAL A 67 -4.08 24.88 16.50
C VAL A 67 -4.42 25.17 17.95
N ARG A 68 -3.43 25.20 18.85
CA ARG A 68 -3.66 25.52 20.28
C ARG A 68 -4.18 26.93 20.47
N ASN A 69 -3.60 27.91 19.78
CA ASN A 69 -4.05 29.30 19.85
C ASN A 69 -5.43 29.49 19.24
N LEU A 70 -5.71 28.83 18.10
CA LEU A 70 -7.03 28.85 17.49
C LEU A 70 -8.08 28.27 18.44
N ARG A 71 -7.80 27.14 19.11
CA ARG A 71 -8.71 26.56 20.09
C ARG A 71 -8.94 27.50 21.28
N LYS A 72 -7.89 28.13 21.80
CA LYS A 72 -8.04 29.12 22.88
C LYS A 72 -8.89 30.31 22.45
N LYS A 73 -8.71 30.80 21.23
CA LYS A 73 -9.42 31.96 20.72
C LYS A 73 -10.90 31.66 20.44
N GLU A 74 -11.17 30.58 19.74
CA GLU A 74 -12.50 30.32 19.18
C GLU A 74 -13.36 29.44 20.10
N TRP A 75 -12.76 28.64 21.00
CA TRP A 75 -13.49 27.69 21.84
C TRP A 75 -13.46 28.03 23.34
N ALA A 76 -12.67 29.02 23.78
CA ALA A 76 -12.74 29.49 25.17
C ALA A 76 -14.00 30.33 25.46
N GLU A 77 -14.68 30.86 24.44
CA GLU A 77 -15.95 31.58 24.60
C GLU A 77 -17.16 30.65 24.86
N ILE A 78 -17.00 29.32 24.77
CA ILE A 78 -18.10 28.35 25.00
C ILE A 78 -18.23 28.02 26.51
N GLY A 79 -17.59 28.77 27.38
CA GLY A 79 -17.42 28.45 28.80
C GLY A 79 -17.69 29.56 29.82
N GLU A 80 -18.57 30.53 29.51
CA GLU A 80 -19.22 31.41 30.50
C GLU A 80 -20.75 31.35 30.37
#